data_AF-A0A4R7BEU5-F1
#
_entry.id   AF-A0A4R7BEU5-F1
#
_cell.length_a   1.000
_cell.length_b   1.000
_cell.length_c   1.000
_cell.angle_alpha   90.00
_cell.angle_beta   90.00
_cell.angle_gamma   90.00
#
_symmetry.space_group_name_H-M   'P 1'
#
loop_
_entity.id
_entity.type
_entity.pdbx_description
1 polymer ?
#
loop_
_entity_poly.entity_id
_entity_poly.type
_entity_poly.pdbx_seq_one_letter_code
_entity_poly.pdbx_strand_id
1 'polypeptide(L)'
;MATFLMHPPGAGSSTITVNGRKYSTTPGTPIPVPDFDAAVLQANGWMATTNGGTGTTVARPLNPKSNTVFYDSTLGIDVVWDGKTWRNKITGAIA
;
A
#
# COMPACT_ATOMS: atom_id res chain seq x y z
N MET A 1 10.33 3.98 6.93
CA MET A 1 9.32 4.62 6.07
C MET A 1 8.64 3.51 5.30
N ALA A 2 7.33 3.37 5.47
CA ALA A 2 6.56 2.41 4.68
C ALA A 2 6.30 2.99 3.29
N THR A 3 6.20 2.13 2.28
CA THR A 3 5.78 2.52 0.93
C THR A 3 4.36 2.02 0.72
N PHE A 4 3.55 2.74 -0.03
CA PHE A 4 2.20 2.36 -0.42
C PHE A 4 2.10 2.32 -1.94
N LEU A 5 1.44 1.29 -2.46
CA LEU A 5 1.02 1.27 -3.86
C LEU A 5 -0.27 2.07 -3.99
N MET A 6 -0.22 3.16 -4.76
CA MET A 6 -1.30 4.13 -4.88
C MET A 6 -1.88 4.12 -6.30
N HIS A 7 -3.20 4.00 -6.40
CA HIS A 7 -3.98 4.10 -7.62
C HIS A 7 -4.60 5.50 -7.76
N PRO A 8 -4.61 6.08 -8.97
CA PRO A 8 -5.19 7.38 -9.19
C PRO A 8 -6.73 7.29 -9.14
N PRO A 9 -7.42 8.37 -8.76
CA PRO A 9 -8.87 8.43 -8.87
C PRO A 9 -9.30 8.27 -10.34
N GLY A 10 -10.25 7.38 -10.58
CA GLY A 10 -10.78 7.13 -11.93
C GLY A 10 -11.50 8.38 -12.47
N ALA A 11 -10.98 8.91 -13.58
CA ALA A 11 -11.50 10.02 -14.39
C ALA A 11 -11.09 11.47 -14.02
N GLY A 12 -10.29 11.73 -12.99
CA GLY A 12 -9.87 13.10 -12.65
C GLY A 12 -8.42 13.15 -12.19
N SER A 13 -7.57 13.89 -12.91
CA SER A 13 -6.16 14.16 -12.60
C SER A 13 -5.37 12.96 -12.07
N SER A 14 -4.90 12.13 -13.00
CA SER A 14 -3.82 11.15 -12.82
C SER A 14 -2.50 11.71 -12.30
N THR A 15 -2.41 13.02 -12.07
CA THR A 15 -1.20 13.73 -11.69
C THR A 15 -1.45 14.61 -10.48
N ILE A 16 -0.59 14.51 -9.46
CA ILE A 16 -0.62 15.34 -8.26
C ILE A 16 0.81 15.65 -7.82
N THR A 17 1.03 16.83 -7.25
CA THR A 17 2.31 17.18 -6.61
C THR A 17 2.10 17.25 -5.11
N VAL A 18 2.89 16.48 -4.36
CA VAL A 18 2.90 16.49 -2.90
C VAL A 18 4.32 16.71 -2.43
N ASN A 19 4.53 17.67 -1.53
CA ASN A 19 5.85 18.01 -0.98
C ASN A 19 6.93 18.25 -2.06
N GLY A 20 6.53 18.85 -3.19
CA GLY A 20 7.43 19.10 -4.33
C GLY A 20 7.70 17.88 -5.22
N ARG A 21 7.21 16.68 -4.87
CA ARG A 21 7.31 15.48 -5.70
C ARG A 21 6.06 15.30 -6.56
N LYS A 22 6.24 15.17 -7.87
CA LYS A 22 5.16 14.92 -8.84
C LYS A 22 4.91 13.42 -8.95
N TYR A 23 3.67 13.02 -8.72
CA TYR A 23 3.16 11.67 -8.89
C TYR A 23 2.25 11.65 -10.11
N SER A 24 2.46 10.71 -11.03
CA SER A 24 1.63 10.56 -12.23
C SER A 24 1.50 9.09 -12.61
N THR A 25 0.28 8.61 -12.85
CA THR A 25 0.05 7.25 -13.37
C THR A 25 -1.29 7.10 -14.09
N THR A 26 -1.36 6.14 -15.00
CA THR A 26 -2.59 5.77 -15.70
C THR A 26 -3.49 4.94 -14.78
N PRO A 27 -4.83 5.13 -14.82
CA PRO A 27 -5.75 4.24 -14.12
C PRO A 27 -5.44 2.76 -14.38
N GLY A 28 -5.46 1.95 -13.32
CA GLY A 28 -5.09 0.54 -13.36
C GLY A 28 -3.62 0.22 -13.07
N THR A 29 -2.71 1.20 -13.11
CA THR A 29 -1.29 0.99 -12.77
C THR A 29 -0.96 1.70 -11.45
N PRO A 30 -0.70 0.98 -10.34
CA PRO A 30 -0.31 1.63 -9.09
C PRO A 30 1.13 2.15 -9.15
N ILE A 31 1.40 3.20 -8.39
CA ILE A 31 2.75 3.74 -8.19
C ILE A 31 3.19 3.63 -6.73
N PRO A 32 4.48 3.39 -6.45
CA PRO A 32 5.02 3.40 -5.10
C PRO A 32 5.11 4.84 -4.57
N VAL A 33 4.55 5.08 -3.40
CA VAL A 33 4.50 6.38 -2.73
C VAL A 33 4.92 6.22 -1.27
N PRO A 34 5.84 7.05 -0.75
CA PRO A 34 6.18 7.04 0.67
C PRO A 34 4.97 7.35 1.56
N ASP A 35 4.92 6.75 2.75
CA ASP A 35 3.88 6.96 3.75
C ASP A 35 3.50 8.43 4.00
N PHE A 36 4.49 9.32 4.13
CA PHE A 36 4.28 10.75 4.39
C PHE A 36 3.58 11.49 3.25
N ASP A 37 3.70 11.02 2.01
CA ASP A 37 2.98 11.57 0.85
C ASP A 37 1.68 10.81 0.59
N ALA A 38 1.65 9.50 0.90
CA ALA A 38 0.51 8.63 0.64
C ALA A 38 -0.78 9.12 1.33
N ALA A 39 -0.68 9.62 2.56
CA ALA A 39 -1.83 10.19 3.27
C ALA A 39 -2.43 11.40 2.54
N VAL A 40 -1.58 12.27 1.97
CA VAL A 40 -2.02 13.42 1.18
C VAL A 40 -2.65 12.97 -0.13
N LEU A 41 -2.06 11.97 -0.80
CA LEU A 41 -2.64 11.39 -2.01
C LEU A 41 -4.03 10.79 -1.74
N GLN A 42 -4.19 10.06 -0.63
CA GLN A 42 -5.49 9.51 -0.22
C GLN A 42 -6.53 10.59 0.03
N ALA A 43 -6.15 11.68 0.70
CA ALA A 43 -7.02 12.84 0.89
C ALA A 43 -7.44 13.50 -0.43
N ASN A 44 -6.65 13.34 -1.50
CA ASN A 44 -6.96 13.81 -2.85
C ASN A 44 -7.61 12.72 -3.73
N GLY A 45 -8.19 11.68 -3.13
CA GLY A 45 -8.97 10.67 -3.83
C GLY A 45 -8.16 9.50 -4.42
N TRP A 46 -6.85 9.45 -4.19
CA TRP A 46 -6.08 8.25 -4.56
C TRP A 46 -6.39 7.11 -3.59
N MET A 47 -6.29 5.88 -4.07
CA MET A 47 -6.57 4.69 -3.27
C MET A 47 -5.32 3.85 -3.10
N ALA A 48 -5.01 3.45 -1.86
CA ALA A 48 -3.94 2.48 -1.64
C ALA A 48 -4.44 1.06 -1.98
N THR A 49 -3.59 0.24 -2.59
CA THR A 49 -3.88 -1.18 -2.85
C THR A 49 -4.08 -1.96 -1.55
N THR A 50 -3.35 -1.57 -0.50
CA THR A 50 -3.33 -2.22 0.82
C THR A 50 -3.27 -1.16 1.93
N ASN A 51 -3.87 -1.43 3.09
CA ASN A 51 -3.90 -0.48 4.21
C ASN A 51 -2.64 -0.51 5.10
N GLY A 52 -1.78 -1.51 4.96
CA GLY A 52 -0.51 -1.66 5.71
C GLY A 52 0.74 -1.31 4.92
N GLY A 53 0.61 -1.03 3.63
CA GLY A 53 1.71 -0.71 2.72
C GLY A 53 2.23 -1.90 1.92
N THR A 54 3.37 -1.69 1.27
CA THR A 54 4.07 -2.62 0.39
C THR A 54 5.55 -2.66 0.73
N GLY A 55 6.20 -3.80 0.50
CA GLY A 55 7.65 -3.95 0.64
C GLY A 55 8.08 -5.39 0.87
N THR A 56 9.34 -5.60 1.22
CA THR A 56 9.88 -6.93 1.54
C THR A 56 9.32 -7.46 2.87
N THR A 57 9.52 -8.76 3.14
CA THR A 57 9.08 -9.39 4.40
C THR A 57 9.59 -8.66 5.65
N VAL A 58 10.80 -8.11 5.61
CA VAL A 58 11.38 -7.35 6.73
C VAL A 58 10.76 -5.95 6.90
N ALA A 59 10.07 -5.44 5.88
CA ALA A 59 9.38 -4.15 5.91
C ALA A 59 7.92 -4.26 6.37
N ARG A 60 7.43 -5.47 6.66
CA ARG A 60 6.11 -5.67 7.27
C ARG A 60 6.01 -4.82 8.56
N PRO A 61 4.88 -4.15 8.82
CA PRO A 61 4.69 -3.39 10.06
C PRO A 61 4.94 -4.26 11.30
N LEU A 62 5.66 -3.73 12.29
CA LEU A 62 5.97 -4.43 13.55
C LEU A 62 4.77 -4.48 14.51
N ASN A 63 3.94 -3.44 14.52
CA ASN A 63 2.75 -3.32 15.38
C ASN A 63 1.48 -3.05 14.55
N PRO A 64 1.09 -3.94 13.63
CA PRO A 64 -0.11 -3.79 12.82
C PRO A 64 -1.38 -4.00 13.65
N LYS A 65 -2.48 -3.35 13.24
CA LYS A 65 -3.81 -3.65 13.77
C LYS A 65 -4.31 -4.96 13.14
N SER A 66 -5.22 -5.67 13.80
CA SER A 66 -5.89 -6.81 13.17
C SER A 66 -6.54 -6.37 11.85
N ASN A 67 -6.48 -7.22 10.83
CA ASN A 67 -6.89 -6.95 9.45
C ASN A 67 -6.05 -5.91 8.69
N THR A 68 -4.85 -5.57 9.17
CA THR A 68 -3.87 -4.89 8.31
C THR A 68 -3.43 -5.83 7.20
N VAL A 69 -3.57 -5.39 5.95
CA VAL A 69 -3.13 -6.05 4.73
C VAL A 69 -1.86 -5.37 4.25
N PHE A 70 -0.85 -6.14 3.89
CA PHE A 70 0.43 -5.67 3.36
C PHE A 70 0.78 -6.47 2.11
N TYR A 71 1.25 -5.80 1.06
CA TYR A 71 1.79 -6.49 -0.11
C TYR A 71 3.26 -6.85 0.14
N ASP A 72 3.53 -8.13 0.33
CA ASP A 72 4.88 -8.63 0.53
C ASP A 72 5.53 -8.91 -0.83
N SER A 73 6.45 -8.05 -1.24
CA SER A 73 7.18 -8.16 -2.50
C SER A 73 8.26 -9.25 -2.50
N THR A 74 8.66 -9.77 -1.33
CA THR A 74 9.55 -10.94 -1.24
C THR A 74 8.79 -12.22 -1.60
N LEU A 75 7.53 -12.31 -1.18
CA LEU A 75 6.66 -13.46 -1.47
C LEU A 75 5.77 -13.27 -2.69
N GLY A 76 5.60 -12.04 -3.17
CA GLY A 76 4.71 -11.69 -4.29
C GLY A 76 3.22 -11.84 -3.98
N ILE A 77 2.82 -11.70 -2.71
CA ILE A 77 1.45 -11.94 -2.25
C ILE A 77 0.97 -10.86 -1.28
N ASP A 78 -0.35 -10.70 -1.22
CA ASP A 78 -1.00 -10.01 -0.11
C ASP A 78 -0.98 -10.89 1.15
N VAL A 79 -0.45 -10.33 2.23
CA VAL A 79 -0.53 -10.91 3.57
C VAL A 79 -1.45 -10.08 4.47
N VAL A 80 -2.14 -10.73 5.40
CA VAL A 80 -3.04 -10.09 6.38
C VAL A 80 -2.59 -10.44 7.80
N TRP A 81 -2.59 -9.45 8.69
CA TRP A 81 -2.33 -9.65 10.11
C TRP A 81 -3.58 -10.15 10.82
N ASP A 82 -3.53 -11.36 11.39
CA ASP A 82 -4.66 -11.95 12.12
C ASP A 82 -4.77 -11.48 13.59
N GLY A 83 -3.83 -10.65 14.05
CA GLY A 83 -3.69 -10.26 15.45
C GLY A 83 -2.51 -10.91 16.17
N LYS A 84 -1.88 -11.93 15.58
CA LYS A 84 -0.77 -12.70 16.16
C LYS A 84 0.33 -13.03 15.15
N THR A 85 -0.03 -13.32 13.90
CA THR A 85 0.90 -13.66 12.83
C THR A 85 0.41 -13.14 11.48
N TRP A 86 1.34 -13.04 10.54
CA TRP A 86 1.00 -12.72 9.15
C TRP A 86 0.54 -14.00 8.45
N ARG A 87 -0.56 -13.88 7.70
CA ARG A 87 -1.13 -14.98 6.91
C ARG A 87 -1.28 -14.58 5.46
N ASN A 88 -1.16 -15.55 4.57
CA ASN A 88 -1.57 -15.39 3.19
C ASN A 88 -3.06 -15.06 3.14
N LYS A 89 -3.43 -13.94 2.52
CA LYS A 89 -4.81 -13.43 2.47
C LYS A 89 -5.77 -14.35 1.70
N ILE A 90 -5.26 -15.17 0.80
CA ILE A 90 -6.06 -16.08 -0.05
C ILE A 90 -6.21 -17.44 0.62
N THR A 91 -5.13 -18.02 1.15
CA THR A 91 -5.13 -19.40 1.67
C THR A 91 -5.27 -19.51 3.19
N GLY A 92 -5.02 -18.44 3.93
CA GLY A 92 -4.99 -18.45 5.40
C GLY A 92 -3.77 -19.14 6.02
N ALA A 93 -2.85 -19.66 5.20
CA ALA A 93 -1.59 -20.23 5.67
C ALA A 93 -0.69 -19.14 6.31
N ILE A 94 0.17 -19.52 7.25
CA ILE A 94 1.16 -18.62 7.83
C ILE A 94 2.15 -18.20 6.72
N ALA A 95 2.49 -16.91 6.67
CA ALA A 95 3.30 -16.29 5.62
C ALA A 95 4.53 -15.56 6.16
#